data_AF-A0A8I2G2Q1-F1
#
_entry.id   AF-A0A8I2G2Q1-F1
#
_cell.length_a   1.000
_cell.length_b   1.000
_cell.length_c   1.000
_cell.angle_alpha   90.00
_cell.angle_beta   90.00
_cell.angle_gamma   90.00
#
_symmetry.space_group_name_H-M   'P 1'
#
loop_
_entity.id
_entity.type
_entity.pdbx_description
1 polymer ?
#
loop_
_entity_poly.entity_id
_entity_poly.type
_entity_poly.pdbx_seq_one_letter_code
_entity_poly.pdbx_strand_id
1 'polypeptide(L)'
;MKKNCVCVFMILLLLGPFIQAKKIAVLEGLMRPDMIDIGNNRIYITERATIYIYSLEDFRLIKKFGKEGEGPREFKINPFGPPMVAMPYNDKIYVSSDTKLSVFTKDGKFIKESKVMPFTVFIPFLDKYLATGTTADDKNKTLLSVNLYNERFEKVKELYVSDMQIGASFMMEFPFNSFNFPPYKDRIYIVAGKEGFVIDVFDKEGTKLYRIKKDYKPLKVPEDYKKKTLDWFKSNSFYKQAWEFFKNRISFKTHYPAIRDMDVTDDRIYVLTYKKQEGNSECIIMDLKGNELKRVFVYVPDMWGMDYYPKYDFYNRAFYTLVENEDEEVWELHRNDATK
;
A
#
# COMPACT_ATOMS: atom_id res chain seq x y z
N MET A 1 -48.09 -8.11 -41.05
CA MET A 1 -48.24 -8.03 -39.59
C MET A 1 -47.02 -8.67 -38.91
N LYS A 2 -46.48 -7.97 -37.89
CA LYS A 2 -45.55 -8.44 -36.84
C LYS A 2 -44.09 -8.78 -37.22
N LYS A 3 -43.24 -7.76 -37.20
CA LYS A 3 -41.82 -7.82 -36.79
C LYS A 3 -41.66 -6.73 -35.72
N ASN A 4 -41.22 -7.08 -34.51
CA ASN A 4 -40.64 -6.23 -33.44
C ASN A 4 -40.79 -6.94 -32.09
N CYS A 5 -39.86 -7.83 -31.70
CA CYS A 5 -39.80 -8.34 -30.32
C CYS A 5 -38.49 -9.06 -29.93
N VAL A 6 -37.30 -8.53 -30.25
CA VAL A 6 -36.04 -9.16 -29.83
C VAL A 6 -35.02 -8.21 -29.15
N CYS A 7 -35.21 -6.89 -29.15
CA CYS A 7 -34.17 -5.97 -28.64
C CYS A 7 -34.14 -5.71 -27.12
N VAL A 8 -35.00 -6.31 -26.29
CA VAL A 8 -35.09 -5.97 -24.85
C VAL A 8 -34.17 -6.84 -23.96
N PHE A 9 -33.75 -8.02 -24.41
CA PHE A 9 -32.97 -8.94 -23.57
C PHE A 9 -31.45 -8.65 -23.53
N MET A 10 -30.91 -7.85 -24.45
CA MET A 10 -29.46 -7.53 -24.50
C MET A 10 -29.05 -6.34 -23.62
N ILE A 11 -29.99 -5.49 -23.19
CA ILE A 11 -29.69 -4.31 -22.36
C ILE A 11 -29.57 -4.68 -20.87
N LEU A 12 -30.23 -5.76 -20.43
CA LEU A 12 -30.16 -6.24 -19.04
C LEU A 12 -28.84 -6.97 -18.67
N LEU A 13 -28.04 -7.40 -19.65
CA LEU A 13 -26.71 -7.99 -19.43
C LEU A 13 -25.58 -6.96 -19.37
N LEU A 14 -25.84 -5.70 -19.74
CA LEU A 14 -24.87 -4.60 -19.64
C LEU A 14 -24.99 -3.81 -18.32
N LEU A 15 -26.07 -4.05 -17.56
CA LEU A 15 -26.16 -3.70 -16.15
C LEU A 15 -25.55 -4.83 -15.31
N GLY A 16 -24.32 -5.22 -15.64
CA GLY A 16 -23.55 -6.11 -14.78
C GLY A 16 -23.63 -5.59 -13.36
N PRO A 17 -23.89 -6.44 -12.34
CA PRO A 17 -23.99 -5.97 -10.98
C PRO A 17 -22.69 -5.24 -10.66
N PHE A 18 -22.78 -3.92 -10.55
CA PHE A 18 -21.78 -3.14 -9.86
C PHE A 18 -21.86 -3.65 -8.43
N ILE A 19 -21.04 -4.68 -8.13
CA ILE A 19 -20.88 -5.21 -6.78
C ILE A 19 -20.21 -4.08 -6.01
N GLN A 20 -21.05 -3.18 -5.48
CA GLN A 20 -20.62 -2.12 -4.61
C GLN A 20 -19.96 -2.75 -3.39
N ALA A 21 -18.91 -2.09 -2.91
CA ALA A 21 -18.33 -2.42 -1.63
C ALA A 21 -19.43 -2.43 -0.56
N LYS A 22 -19.55 -3.54 0.17
CA LYS A 22 -20.56 -3.69 1.22
C LYS A 22 -19.91 -3.36 2.56
N LYS A 23 -20.51 -2.45 3.34
CA LYS A 23 -20.21 -2.30 4.78
C LYS A 23 -20.44 -3.65 5.46
N ILE A 24 -19.37 -4.23 6.01
CA ILE A 24 -19.43 -5.52 6.71
C ILE A 24 -19.28 -5.38 8.23
N ALA A 25 -18.69 -4.28 8.70
CA ALA A 25 -18.55 -3.98 10.13
C ALA A 25 -18.34 -2.50 10.40
N VAL A 26 -18.60 -2.09 11.65
CA VAL A 26 -18.05 -0.88 12.26
C VAL A 26 -16.93 -1.33 13.20
N LEU A 27 -15.75 -0.71 13.09
CA LEU A 27 -14.58 -1.07 13.89
C LEU A 27 -14.46 -0.11 15.09
N GLU A 28 -14.84 -0.60 16.27
CA GLU A 28 -14.86 0.20 17.49
C GLU A 28 -13.46 0.61 17.96
N GLY A 29 -13.33 1.86 18.39
CA GLY A 29 -12.12 2.37 19.06
C GLY A 29 -11.06 2.96 18.12
N LEU A 30 -11.32 2.98 16.81
CA LEU A 30 -10.51 3.73 15.84
C LEU A 30 -10.95 5.19 15.79
N MET A 31 -9.98 6.09 15.77
CA MET A 31 -10.20 7.53 15.58
C MET A 31 -9.63 8.00 14.24
N ARG A 32 -8.39 7.59 13.92
CA ARG A 32 -7.66 8.02 12.74
C ARG A 32 -6.69 6.91 12.30
N PRO A 33 -7.18 5.79 11.77
CA PRO A 33 -6.34 4.71 11.28
C PRO A 33 -5.44 5.22 10.15
N ASP A 34 -4.19 4.79 10.21
CA ASP A 34 -3.17 5.04 9.21
C ASP A 34 -3.22 3.92 8.16
N MET A 35 -3.05 2.66 8.59
CA MET A 35 -2.94 1.50 7.69
C MET A 35 -3.81 0.34 8.17
N ILE A 36 -4.22 -0.51 7.24
CA ILE A 36 -4.83 -1.83 7.49
C ILE A 36 -3.98 -2.92 6.82
N ASP A 37 -3.88 -4.07 7.47
CA ASP A 37 -3.28 -5.29 6.94
C ASP A 37 -4.05 -6.50 7.48
N ILE A 38 -4.30 -7.52 6.67
CA ILE A 38 -5.16 -8.66 6.98
C ILE A 38 -4.38 -9.95 6.74
N GLY A 39 -4.28 -10.75 7.81
CA GLY A 39 -3.58 -12.03 7.76
C GLY A 39 -3.79 -12.81 9.05
N ASN A 40 -3.36 -14.06 9.09
CA ASN A 40 -3.50 -14.92 10.29
C ASN A 40 -4.95 -14.98 10.84
N ASN A 41 -5.98 -14.82 9.99
CA ASN A 41 -7.39 -14.70 10.37
C ASN A 41 -7.70 -13.52 11.33
N ARG A 42 -7.01 -12.39 11.12
CA ARG A 42 -7.11 -11.16 11.91
C ARG A 42 -7.00 -9.93 11.00
N ILE A 43 -7.47 -8.81 11.52
CA ILE A 43 -7.29 -7.48 10.92
C ILE A 43 -6.36 -6.69 11.85
N TYR A 44 -5.28 -6.16 11.30
CA TYR A 44 -4.31 -5.33 11.99
C TYR A 44 -4.42 -3.90 11.49
N ILE A 45 -4.66 -2.97 12.40
CA ILE A 45 -4.79 -1.54 12.07
C ILE A 45 -3.80 -0.75 12.90
N THR A 46 -3.01 0.08 12.23
CA THR A 46 -2.14 1.05 12.89
C THR A 46 -2.83 2.40 13.02
N GLU A 47 -2.63 3.06 14.15
CA GLU A 47 -3.04 4.43 14.42
C GLU A 47 -1.94 5.06 15.28
N ARG A 48 -1.09 5.86 14.63
CA ARG A 48 0.18 6.34 15.18
C ARG A 48 1.01 5.17 15.72
N ALA A 49 1.35 5.19 17.00
CA ALA A 49 2.09 4.14 17.69
C ALA A 49 1.20 3.03 18.27
N THR A 50 -0.10 3.05 17.98
CA THR A 50 -1.05 2.06 18.49
C THR A 50 -1.39 1.05 17.41
N ILE A 51 -1.51 -0.21 17.81
CA ILE A 51 -1.93 -1.32 16.96
C ILE A 51 -3.20 -1.91 17.54
N TYR A 52 -4.22 -2.01 16.70
CA TYR A 52 -5.48 -2.66 16.99
C TYR A 52 -5.52 -4.01 16.26
N ILE A 53 -5.94 -5.05 16.97
CA ILE A 53 -6.15 -6.39 16.43
C ILE A 53 -7.65 -6.69 16.52
N TYR A 54 -8.29 -6.87 15.37
CA TYR A 54 -9.67 -7.34 15.29
C TYR A 54 -9.72 -8.78 14.80
N SER A 55 -10.76 -9.49 15.23
CA SER A 55 -11.15 -10.77 14.66
C SER A 55 -11.63 -10.57 13.22
N LEU A 56 -11.24 -11.43 12.29
CA LEU A 56 -11.82 -11.39 10.94
C LEU A 56 -13.19 -12.10 10.86
N GLU A 57 -13.52 -12.91 11.85
CA GLU A 57 -14.76 -13.71 11.89
C GLU A 57 -15.97 -12.87 12.32
N ASP A 58 -15.83 -12.10 13.40
CA ASP A 58 -16.89 -11.32 14.02
C ASP A 58 -16.55 -9.83 14.21
N PHE A 59 -15.40 -9.39 13.69
CA PHE A 59 -14.94 -7.99 13.68
C PHE A 59 -14.76 -7.35 15.06
N ARG A 60 -14.78 -8.15 16.13
CA ARG A 60 -14.59 -7.64 17.50
C ARG A 60 -13.12 -7.32 17.77
N LEU A 61 -12.90 -6.26 18.53
CA LEU A 61 -11.57 -5.91 19.02
C LEU A 61 -11.06 -7.00 19.96
N ILE A 62 -9.94 -7.63 19.60
CA ILE A 62 -9.26 -8.64 20.41
C ILE A 62 -8.26 -7.95 21.34
N LYS A 63 -7.47 -7.01 20.80
CA LYS A 63 -6.40 -6.36 21.55
C LYS A 63 -6.04 -5.00 20.99
N LYS A 64 -5.63 -4.11 21.90
CA LYS A 64 -4.97 -2.85 21.62
C LYS A 64 -3.62 -2.82 22.34
N PHE A 65 -2.54 -2.46 21.65
CA PHE A 65 -1.23 -2.31 22.26
C PHE A 65 -0.36 -1.30 21.50
N GLY A 66 0.81 -0.98 22.05
CA GLY A 66 1.71 0.01 21.50
C GLY A 66 1.55 1.37 22.14
N LYS A 67 2.67 2.08 22.28
CA LYS A 67 2.73 3.47 22.73
C LYS A 67 3.94 4.14 22.11
N GLU A 68 3.84 5.46 21.94
CA GLU A 68 4.92 6.27 21.40
C GLU A 68 6.07 6.34 22.41
N GLY A 69 7.30 6.12 21.95
CA GLY A 69 8.50 6.20 22.79
C GLY A 69 9.68 5.37 22.27
N GLU A 70 10.78 5.39 23.01
CA GLU A 70 12.03 4.68 22.65
C GLU A 70 12.30 3.46 23.55
N GLY A 71 11.55 3.29 24.64
CA GLY A 71 11.71 2.18 25.58
C GLY A 71 11.32 0.82 24.98
N PRO A 72 11.56 -0.28 25.71
CA PRO A 72 11.16 -1.61 25.26
C PRO A 72 9.66 -1.68 24.94
N ARG A 73 9.30 -2.19 23.76
CA ARG A 73 7.90 -2.32 23.28
C ARG A 73 7.21 -0.97 22.98
N GLU A 74 7.97 0.11 22.92
CA GLU A 74 7.52 1.42 22.47
C GLU A 74 7.99 1.66 21.03
N PHE A 75 7.20 2.43 20.28
CA PHE A 75 7.45 2.72 18.88
C PHE A 75 7.80 4.19 18.69
N LYS A 76 8.95 4.42 18.07
CA LYS A 76 9.34 5.75 17.63
C LYS A 76 8.62 6.07 16.32
N ILE A 77 7.82 7.13 16.35
CA ILE A 77 7.13 7.63 15.16
C ILE A 77 7.92 8.81 14.62
N ASN A 78 8.37 8.69 13.37
CA ASN A 78 9.02 9.78 12.67
C ASN A 78 8.06 10.30 11.60
N PRO A 79 7.55 11.53 11.73
CA PRO A 79 6.51 12.00 10.84
C PRO A 79 7.04 12.44 9.46
N PHE A 80 8.37 12.51 9.30
CA PHE A 80 9.04 12.64 8.00
C PHE A 80 9.73 11.34 7.55
N GLY A 81 9.66 10.30 8.39
CA GLY A 81 10.16 8.98 8.07
C GLY A 81 9.11 8.12 7.39
N PRO A 82 9.47 6.88 7.06
CA PRO A 82 8.48 5.93 6.60
C PRO A 82 7.44 5.62 7.70
N PRO A 83 6.26 5.16 7.29
CA PRO A 83 5.20 4.76 8.21
C PRO A 83 5.66 3.69 9.19
N MET A 84 5.06 3.69 10.40
CA MET A 84 5.04 2.48 11.20
C MET A 84 4.08 1.49 10.53
N VAL A 85 4.55 0.28 10.27
CA VAL A 85 3.76 -0.79 9.64
C VAL A 85 3.67 -2.00 10.57
N ALA A 86 2.51 -2.64 10.62
CA ALA A 86 2.28 -3.87 11.36
C ALA A 86 1.83 -4.96 10.38
N MET A 87 2.74 -5.87 10.05
CA MET A 87 2.57 -6.85 8.98
C MET A 87 2.37 -8.27 9.55
N PRO A 88 1.26 -8.96 9.24
CA PRO A 88 1.09 -10.36 9.56
C PRO A 88 2.00 -11.23 8.70
N TYR A 89 2.76 -12.12 9.34
CA TYR A 89 3.62 -13.06 8.63
C TYR A 89 3.88 -14.30 9.48
N ASN A 90 3.61 -15.50 8.93
CA ASN A 90 3.84 -16.80 9.59
C ASN A 90 3.35 -16.85 11.05
N ASP A 91 2.05 -16.61 11.29
CA ASP A 91 1.39 -16.59 12.61
C ASP A 91 1.95 -15.55 13.61
N LYS A 92 2.72 -14.59 13.12
CA LYS A 92 3.30 -13.48 13.91
C LYS A 92 2.90 -12.14 13.29
N ILE A 93 3.18 -11.08 14.03
CA ILE A 93 3.07 -9.69 13.59
C ILE A 93 4.47 -9.10 13.67
N TYR A 94 4.93 -8.54 12.56
CA TYR A 94 6.17 -7.78 12.48
C TYR A 94 5.81 -6.30 12.45
N VAL A 95 6.26 -5.57 13.47
CA VAL A 95 6.05 -4.14 13.59
C VAL A 95 7.37 -3.45 13.25
N SER A 96 7.43 -2.81 12.09
CA SER A 96 8.56 -1.98 11.70
C SER A 96 8.25 -0.54 12.09
N SER A 97 9.06 0.03 12.98
CA SER A 97 9.02 1.45 13.36
C SER A 97 10.41 2.08 13.17
N ASP A 98 10.56 3.37 13.43
CA ASP A 98 11.87 4.00 13.30
C ASP A 98 12.89 3.32 14.25
N THR A 99 14.00 2.86 13.68
CA THR A 99 15.10 2.13 14.35
C THR A 99 14.77 0.77 14.99
N LYS A 100 13.54 0.25 14.85
CA LYS A 100 13.14 -1.02 15.50
C LYS A 100 12.32 -1.93 14.59
N LEU A 101 12.60 -3.22 14.70
CA LEU A 101 11.72 -4.29 14.22
C LEU A 101 11.29 -5.14 15.43
N SER A 102 10.02 -5.04 15.80
CA SER A 102 9.44 -5.74 16.94
C SER A 102 8.54 -6.88 16.47
N VAL A 103 8.64 -8.05 17.10
CA VAL A 103 7.91 -9.25 16.74
C VAL A 103 6.93 -9.59 17.86
N PHE A 104 5.68 -9.83 17.48
CA PHE A 104 4.61 -10.22 18.37
C PHE A 104 3.97 -11.52 17.86
N THR A 105 3.33 -12.26 18.76
CA THR A 105 2.36 -13.31 18.39
C THR A 105 1.19 -12.66 17.65
N LYS A 106 0.40 -13.45 16.89
CA LYS A 106 -0.82 -12.96 16.24
C LYS A 106 -1.88 -12.34 17.16
N ASP A 107 -1.81 -12.62 18.47
CA ASP A 107 -2.66 -12.03 19.52
C ASP A 107 -1.97 -10.86 20.26
N GLY A 108 -0.88 -10.32 19.70
CA GLY A 108 -0.18 -9.13 20.20
C GLY A 108 0.60 -9.35 21.50
N LYS A 109 1.01 -10.57 21.85
CA LYS A 109 2.00 -10.81 22.92
C LYS A 109 3.41 -10.60 22.35
N PHE A 110 4.21 -9.78 23.02
CA PHE A 110 5.59 -9.48 22.61
C PHE A 110 6.46 -10.74 22.62
N ILE A 111 7.29 -10.91 21.59
CA ILE A 111 8.26 -12.00 21.45
C ILE A 111 9.68 -11.45 21.57
N LYS A 112 10.05 -10.53 20.66
CA LYS A 112 11.40 -9.94 20.61
C LYS A 112 11.39 -8.58 19.92
N GLU A 113 12.48 -7.85 20.08
CA GLU A 113 12.76 -6.59 19.41
C GLU A 113 14.19 -6.65 18.87
N SER A 114 14.42 -6.01 17.73
CA SER A 114 15.73 -5.88 17.12
C SER A 114 15.96 -4.45 16.67
N LYS A 115 17.14 -3.91 16.96
CA LYS A 115 17.55 -2.60 16.47
C LYS A 115 17.85 -2.71 14.99
N VAL A 116 17.27 -1.82 14.20
CA VAL A 116 17.49 -1.74 12.75
C VAL A 116 17.92 -0.33 12.36
N MET A 117 18.31 -0.16 11.10
CA MET A 117 18.70 1.16 10.59
C MET A 117 17.50 2.14 10.65
N PRO A 118 17.74 3.42 10.98
CA PRO A 118 16.68 4.43 10.93
C PRO A 118 16.15 4.61 9.51
N PHE A 119 14.96 5.20 9.39
CA PHE A 119 14.31 5.51 8.10
C PHE A 119 14.11 4.30 7.16
N THR A 120 14.09 3.08 7.70
CA THR A 120 13.98 1.85 6.92
C THR A 120 12.78 1.03 7.40
N VAL A 121 11.95 0.56 6.46
CA VAL A 121 10.86 -0.39 6.76
C VAL A 121 11.32 -1.79 6.39
N PHE A 122 11.41 -2.67 7.39
CA PHE A 122 11.78 -4.07 7.18
C PHE A 122 10.53 -4.94 7.06
N ILE A 123 10.37 -5.59 5.91
CA ILE A 123 9.33 -6.57 5.62
C ILE A 123 9.93 -7.98 5.74
N PRO A 124 9.35 -8.88 6.56
CA PRO A 124 9.84 -10.25 6.65
C PRO A 124 9.66 -11.00 5.32
N PHE A 125 10.66 -11.78 4.93
CA PHE A 125 10.62 -12.58 3.71
C PHE A 125 11.45 -13.85 3.86
N LEU A 126 10.78 -15.00 4.06
CA LEU A 126 11.39 -16.28 4.41
C LEU A 126 12.35 -16.15 5.61
N ASP A 127 13.64 -16.45 5.41
CA ASP A 127 14.75 -16.33 6.35
C ASP A 127 15.51 -14.99 6.24
N LYS A 128 14.97 -14.05 5.46
CA LYS A 128 15.56 -12.76 5.10
C LYS A 128 14.57 -11.62 5.36
N TYR A 129 14.98 -10.42 4.97
CA TYR A 129 14.14 -9.25 4.99
C TYR A 129 14.26 -8.45 3.68
N LEU A 130 13.15 -7.86 3.25
CA LEU A 130 13.16 -6.79 2.27
C LEU A 130 13.10 -5.46 2.99
N ALA A 131 13.80 -4.46 2.49
CA ALA A 131 13.68 -3.12 3.04
C ALA A 131 13.94 -2.04 2.00
N THR A 132 13.36 -0.87 2.23
CA THR A 132 13.79 0.35 1.55
C THR A 132 15.21 0.70 1.99
N GLY A 133 15.99 1.29 1.12
CA GLY A 133 17.32 1.79 1.46
C GLY A 133 17.71 2.93 0.56
N THR A 134 18.99 3.27 0.60
CA THR A 134 19.53 4.38 -0.17
C THR A 134 20.73 3.91 -0.98
N THR A 135 20.91 4.47 -2.16
CA THR A 135 22.10 4.28 -3.00
C THR A 135 22.50 5.60 -3.63
N ALA A 136 23.80 5.82 -3.78
CA ALA A 136 24.32 6.99 -4.49
C ALA A 136 24.34 6.72 -6.01
N ASP A 137 23.89 7.68 -6.82
CA ASP A 137 24.11 7.66 -8.27
C ASP A 137 25.50 8.22 -8.64
N ASP A 138 25.85 8.16 -9.94
CA ASP A 138 27.12 8.67 -10.48
C ASP A 138 27.35 10.18 -10.24
N LYS A 139 26.29 10.91 -9.85
CA LYS A 139 26.31 12.35 -9.55
C LYS A 139 26.22 12.61 -8.04
N ASN A 140 26.48 11.61 -7.21
CA ASN A 140 26.36 11.64 -5.74
C ASN A 140 24.95 12.01 -5.23
N LYS A 141 23.91 11.80 -6.03
CA LYS A 141 22.52 11.93 -5.56
C LYS A 141 22.14 10.69 -4.80
N THR A 142 21.53 10.87 -3.64
CA THR A 142 20.98 9.75 -2.87
C THR A 142 19.61 9.38 -3.43
N LEU A 143 19.47 8.16 -3.96
CA LEU A 143 18.25 7.60 -4.52
C LEU A 143 17.67 6.54 -3.56
N LEU A 144 16.34 6.43 -3.55
CA LEU A 144 15.64 5.36 -2.85
C LEU A 144 15.84 4.03 -3.59
N SER A 145 16.17 2.96 -2.86
CA SER A 145 16.37 1.61 -3.38
C SER A 145 15.57 0.55 -2.61
N VAL A 146 15.33 -0.60 -3.23
CA VAL A 146 14.81 -1.81 -2.58
C VAL A 146 15.96 -2.78 -2.44
N ASN A 147 16.18 -3.28 -1.22
CA ASN A 147 17.31 -4.13 -0.90
C ASN A 147 16.86 -5.40 -0.17
N LEU A 148 17.62 -6.47 -0.37
CA LEU A 148 17.53 -7.72 0.36
C LEU A 148 18.55 -7.72 1.51
N TYR A 149 18.11 -8.12 2.69
CA TYR A 149 18.91 -8.17 3.92
C TYR A 149 18.91 -9.58 4.51
N ASN A 150 20.00 -9.95 5.18
CA ASN A 150 20.08 -11.20 5.93
C ASN A 150 19.42 -11.09 7.32
N GLU A 151 19.43 -12.17 8.11
CA GLU A 151 18.88 -12.21 9.48
C GLU A 151 19.54 -11.23 10.47
N ARG A 152 20.71 -10.70 10.13
CA ARG A 152 21.46 -9.69 10.91
C ARG A 152 21.21 -8.26 10.44
N PHE A 153 20.28 -8.06 9.52
CA PHE A 153 19.97 -6.77 8.89
C PHE A 153 21.14 -6.18 8.10
N GLU A 154 22.05 -7.02 7.61
CA GLU A 154 23.12 -6.60 6.70
C GLU A 154 22.63 -6.70 5.25
N LYS A 155 22.89 -5.67 4.44
CA LYS A 155 22.48 -5.62 3.03
C LYS A 155 23.20 -6.72 2.25
N VAL A 156 22.45 -7.66 1.70
CA VAL A 156 22.94 -8.75 0.86
C VAL A 156 22.96 -8.32 -0.61
N LYS A 157 21.89 -7.67 -1.07
CA LYS A 157 21.73 -7.32 -2.48
C LYS A 157 20.85 -6.10 -2.67
N GLU A 158 21.17 -5.28 -3.66
CA GLU A 158 20.26 -4.26 -4.17
C GLU A 158 19.43 -4.84 -5.31
N LEU A 159 18.10 -4.74 -5.20
CA LEU A 159 17.17 -5.33 -6.16
C LEU A 159 16.68 -4.29 -7.18
N TYR A 160 16.50 -3.05 -6.73
CA TYR A 160 15.97 -1.97 -7.54
C TYR A 160 16.43 -0.60 -7.03
N VAL A 161 16.65 0.34 -7.95
CA VAL A 161 16.95 1.74 -7.66
C VAL A 161 15.94 2.64 -8.38
N SER A 162 15.24 3.48 -7.62
CA SER A 162 14.22 4.41 -8.14
C SER A 162 14.83 5.64 -8.83
N ASP A 163 14.00 6.56 -9.30
CA ASP A 163 14.35 7.95 -9.60
C ASP A 163 14.13 8.90 -8.41
N MET A 164 13.55 8.41 -7.32
CA MET A 164 13.21 9.22 -6.17
C MET A 164 14.48 9.62 -5.42
N GLN A 165 14.83 10.90 -5.54
CA GLN A 165 15.89 11.50 -4.73
C GLN A 165 15.40 11.72 -3.31
N ILE A 166 16.25 11.38 -2.34
CA ILE A 166 15.99 11.54 -0.91
C ILE A 166 17.10 12.40 -0.26
N GLY A 167 16.84 12.94 0.92
CA GLY A 167 17.76 13.82 1.65
C GLY A 167 17.47 15.32 1.48
N ALA A 168 18.48 16.17 1.72
CA ALA A 168 18.29 17.63 1.81
C ALA A 168 17.77 18.29 0.52
N SER A 169 18.05 17.68 -0.63
CA SER A 169 17.63 18.14 -1.95
C SER A 169 16.43 17.36 -2.51
N PHE A 170 15.69 16.62 -1.67
CA PHE A 170 14.53 15.87 -2.17
C PHE A 170 13.51 16.83 -2.81
N MET A 171 12.94 16.37 -3.93
CA MET A 171 11.78 16.97 -4.59
C MET A 171 10.66 15.92 -4.58
N MET A 172 9.47 16.30 -4.12
CA MET A 172 8.27 15.48 -4.21
C MET A 172 7.61 15.71 -5.55
N GLU A 173 7.76 14.74 -6.45
CA GLU A 173 7.07 14.74 -7.73
C GLU A 173 5.79 13.91 -7.64
N PHE A 174 4.63 14.56 -7.72
CA PHE A 174 3.33 13.91 -7.60
C PHE A 174 2.66 13.63 -8.95
N PRO A 175 1.82 12.60 -9.03
CA PRO A 175 1.72 11.46 -8.10
C PRO A 175 3.06 10.71 -7.98
N PHE A 176 3.32 10.10 -6.82
CA PHE A 176 4.51 9.27 -6.66
C PHE A 176 4.44 8.03 -7.54
N ASN A 177 5.61 7.56 -7.98
CA ASN A 177 5.75 6.21 -8.47
C ASN A 177 5.47 5.26 -7.29
N SER A 178 4.64 4.23 -7.50
CA SER A 178 4.47 3.17 -6.50
C SER A 178 5.84 2.59 -6.16
N PHE A 179 6.13 2.49 -4.86
CA PHE A 179 7.36 1.90 -4.34
C PHE A 179 7.06 0.62 -3.55
N ASN A 180 6.07 -0.15 -4.04
CA ASN A 180 5.63 -1.38 -3.39
C ASN A 180 6.42 -2.57 -3.93
N PHE A 181 6.83 -3.44 -3.00
CA PHE A 181 7.64 -4.62 -3.28
C PHE A 181 7.13 -5.87 -2.53
N PRO A 182 5.85 -6.27 -2.73
CA PRO A 182 5.25 -7.37 -1.98
C PRO A 182 6.03 -8.68 -2.20
N PRO A 183 6.51 -9.33 -1.12
CA PRO A 183 6.97 -10.70 -1.19
C PRO A 183 5.77 -11.65 -1.25
N TYR A 184 5.86 -12.69 -2.06
CA TYR A 184 4.85 -13.76 -2.07
C TYR A 184 5.50 -15.11 -2.35
N LYS A 185 5.27 -16.07 -1.45
CA LYS A 185 5.95 -17.37 -1.43
C LYS A 185 7.48 -17.18 -1.48
N ASP A 186 8.12 -17.59 -2.57
CA ASP A 186 9.57 -17.53 -2.79
C ASP A 186 9.99 -16.43 -3.77
N ARG A 187 9.11 -15.47 -4.05
CA ARG A 187 9.33 -14.40 -5.04
C ARG A 187 9.12 -13.02 -4.46
N ILE A 188 9.77 -12.06 -5.11
CA ILE A 188 9.67 -10.63 -4.81
C ILE A 188 9.19 -9.94 -6.08
N TYR A 189 8.16 -9.13 -5.97
CA TYR A 189 7.58 -8.38 -7.09
C TYR A 189 7.84 -6.90 -6.87
N ILE A 190 8.52 -6.21 -7.78
CA ILE A 190 8.87 -4.79 -7.62
C ILE A 190 8.29 -3.99 -8.78
N VAL A 191 7.56 -2.91 -8.46
CA VAL A 191 7.09 -1.95 -9.47
C VAL A 191 8.26 -1.12 -10.01
N ALA A 192 8.60 -1.29 -11.28
CA ALA A 192 9.69 -0.57 -11.95
C ALA A 192 9.16 0.68 -12.68
N GLY A 193 8.69 1.67 -11.92
CA GLY A 193 7.82 2.75 -12.40
C GLY A 193 8.34 3.66 -13.53
N LYS A 194 9.65 3.66 -13.84
CA LYS A 194 10.25 4.48 -14.91
C LYS A 194 9.79 4.09 -16.32
N GLU A 195 9.44 2.83 -16.51
CA GLU A 195 9.20 2.24 -17.85
C GLU A 195 7.70 2.05 -18.15
N GLY A 196 6.81 2.71 -17.39
CA GLY A 196 5.36 2.55 -17.52
C GLY A 196 4.84 1.38 -16.68
N PHE A 197 4.03 0.49 -17.28
CA PHE A 197 3.51 -0.69 -16.58
C PHE A 197 4.55 -1.82 -16.62
N VAL A 198 5.47 -1.80 -15.66
CA VAL A 198 6.54 -2.80 -15.53
C VAL A 198 6.64 -3.29 -14.09
N ILE A 199 6.65 -4.62 -13.95
CA ILE A 199 6.89 -5.31 -12.68
C ILE A 199 8.07 -6.26 -12.90
N ASP A 200 9.13 -6.09 -12.12
CA ASP A 200 10.27 -6.99 -12.10
C ASP A 200 10.06 -8.06 -11.02
N VAL A 201 10.29 -9.33 -11.39
CA VAL A 201 10.11 -10.47 -10.48
C VAL A 201 11.45 -11.10 -10.19
N PHE A 202 11.76 -11.28 -8.91
CA PHE A 202 13.00 -11.87 -8.41
C PHE A 202 12.70 -13.13 -7.61
N ASP A 203 13.68 -14.04 -7.54
CA ASP A 203 13.66 -15.17 -6.59
C ASP A 203 14.07 -14.71 -5.18
N LYS A 204 14.09 -15.68 -4.25
CA LYS A 204 14.46 -15.45 -2.86
C LYS A 204 15.93 -15.08 -2.64
N GLU A 205 16.79 -15.30 -3.64
CA GLU A 205 18.19 -14.86 -3.68
C GLU A 205 18.35 -13.46 -4.28
N GLY A 206 17.27 -12.86 -4.77
CA GLY A 206 17.26 -11.57 -5.44
C GLY A 206 17.79 -11.64 -6.88
N THR A 207 17.81 -12.82 -7.51
CA THR A 207 18.08 -12.97 -8.94
C THR A 207 16.81 -12.67 -9.72
N LYS A 208 16.90 -11.78 -10.70
CA LYS A 208 15.77 -11.42 -11.56
C LYS A 208 15.38 -12.61 -12.42
N LEU A 209 14.13 -13.07 -12.28
CA LEU A 209 13.59 -14.22 -13.01
C LEU A 209 12.97 -13.81 -14.34
N TYR A 210 12.08 -12.82 -14.30
CA TYR A 210 11.36 -12.32 -15.48
C TYR A 210 10.82 -10.91 -15.23
N ARG A 211 10.33 -10.30 -16.30
CA ARG A 211 9.72 -8.97 -16.31
C ARG A 211 8.31 -9.07 -16.86
N ILE A 212 7.33 -8.54 -16.13
CA ILE A 212 5.95 -8.37 -16.61
C ILE A 212 5.85 -6.97 -17.20
N LYS A 213 5.43 -6.87 -18.46
CA LYS A 213 5.18 -5.60 -19.14
C LYS A 213 3.78 -5.62 -19.75
N LYS A 214 3.05 -4.51 -19.63
CA LYS A 214 1.76 -4.31 -20.28
C LYS A 214 1.75 -3.01 -21.06
N ASP A 215 1.02 -3.01 -22.17
CA ASP A 215 0.66 -1.77 -22.82
C ASP A 215 -0.42 -1.09 -21.98
N TYR A 216 -0.09 0.10 -21.48
CA TYR A 216 -0.99 0.89 -20.67
C TYR A 216 -1.01 2.32 -21.19
N LYS A 217 -2.20 2.82 -21.50
CA LYS A 217 -2.37 4.17 -22.04
C LYS A 217 -2.06 5.19 -20.93
N PRO A 218 -1.06 6.08 -21.11
CA PRO A 218 -0.76 7.10 -20.13
C PRO A 218 -1.98 7.98 -19.86
N LEU A 219 -2.23 8.28 -18.58
CA LEU A 219 -3.31 9.15 -18.15
C LEU A 219 -2.72 10.49 -17.72
N LYS A 220 -3.20 11.58 -18.29
CA LYS A 220 -2.76 12.92 -17.90
C LYS A 220 -3.16 13.19 -16.45
N VAL A 221 -2.27 13.81 -15.68
CA VAL A 221 -2.63 14.31 -14.34
C VAL A 221 -3.54 15.53 -14.51
N PRO A 222 -4.79 15.50 -14.03
CA PRO A 222 -5.71 16.62 -14.16
C PRO A 222 -5.33 17.75 -13.19
N GLU A 223 -5.72 18.98 -13.53
CA GLU A 223 -5.41 20.15 -12.69
C GLU A 223 -6.10 20.11 -11.32
N ASP A 224 -7.29 19.48 -11.25
CA ASP A 224 -8.02 19.35 -9.98
C ASP A 224 -7.26 18.46 -8.99
N TYR A 225 -6.58 17.41 -9.45
CA TYR A 225 -5.69 16.59 -8.62
C TYR A 225 -4.59 17.44 -8.01
N LYS A 226 -3.92 18.27 -8.82
CA LYS A 226 -2.84 19.16 -8.32
C LYS A 226 -3.37 20.11 -7.26
N LYS A 227 -4.52 20.73 -7.51
CA LYS A 227 -5.16 21.63 -6.54
C LYS A 227 -5.46 20.91 -5.23
N LYS A 228 -6.08 19.73 -5.29
CA LYS A 228 -6.44 18.93 -4.10
C LYS A 228 -5.21 18.47 -3.32
N THR A 229 -4.13 18.06 -3.99
CA THR A 229 -2.84 17.77 -3.34
C THR A 229 -2.31 18.99 -2.60
N LEU A 230 -2.26 20.17 -3.22
CA LEU A 230 -1.78 21.38 -2.54
C LEU A 230 -2.68 21.81 -1.39
N ASP A 231 -4.00 21.69 -1.53
CA ASP A 231 -4.97 22.01 -0.47
C ASP A 231 -4.85 21.02 0.70
N TRP A 232 -4.56 19.75 0.43
CA TRP A 232 -4.28 18.76 1.47
C TRP A 232 -3.02 19.13 2.27
N PHE A 233 -1.93 19.51 1.63
CA PHE A 233 -0.72 19.96 2.34
C PHE A 233 -0.97 21.19 3.24
N LYS A 234 -1.88 22.10 2.83
CA LYS A 234 -2.24 23.29 3.59
C LYS A 234 -3.22 23.02 4.75
N SER A 235 -4.01 21.96 4.68
CA SER A 235 -5.07 21.65 5.64
C SER A 235 -4.68 20.54 6.61
N ASN A 236 -3.83 19.60 6.19
CA ASN A 236 -3.39 18.48 7.01
C ASN A 236 -2.64 18.99 8.25
N SER A 237 -3.06 18.52 9.43
CA SER A 237 -2.55 18.96 10.73
C SER A 237 -1.03 18.91 10.88
N PHE A 238 -0.39 17.94 10.21
CA PHE A 238 1.07 17.78 10.22
C PHE A 238 1.74 18.66 9.14
N TYR A 239 1.35 18.51 7.87
CA TYR A 239 2.01 19.19 6.76
C TYR A 239 1.78 20.70 6.72
N LYS A 240 0.66 21.18 7.27
CA LYS A 240 0.33 22.61 7.34
C LYS A 240 1.43 23.41 8.05
N GLN A 241 2.02 22.85 9.11
CA GLN A 241 3.07 23.52 9.89
C GLN A 241 4.39 23.64 9.09
N ALA A 242 4.61 22.73 8.14
CA ALA A 242 5.78 22.69 7.29
C ALA A 242 5.49 23.17 5.85
N TRP A 243 4.37 23.86 5.62
CA TRP A 243 3.95 24.25 4.27
C TRP A 243 5.00 25.08 3.53
N GLU A 244 5.62 26.04 4.21
CA GLU A 244 6.67 26.90 3.65
C GLU A 244 7.89 26.09 3.18
N PHE A 245 8.19 24.98 3.85
CA PHE A 245 9.25 24.06 3.44
C PHE A 245 8.84 23.26 2.20
N PHE A 246 7.61 22.74 2.16
CA PHE A 246 7.16 21.85 1.09
C PHE A 246 6.74 22.56 -0.20
N LYS A 247 6.20 23.80 -0.14
CA LYS A 247 5.64 24.47 -1.32
C LYS A 247 6.62 24.63 -2.49
N ASN A 248 7.91 24.77 -2.20
CA ASN A 248 8.98 24.91 -3.20
C ASN A 248 9.63 23.56 -3.57
N ARG A 249 9.17 22.46 -2.97
CA ARG A 249 9.66 21.08 -3.19
C ARG A 249 8.62 20.18 -3.82
N ILE A 250 7.44 20.71 -4.13
CA ILE A 250 6.35 19.99 -4.78
C ILE A 250 6.43 20.27 -6.29
N SER A 251 6.51 19.22 -7.08
CA SER A 251 6.31 19.26 -8.53
C SER A 251 5.25 18.23 -8.93
N PHE A 252 4.75 18.34 -10.16
CA PHE A 252 3.74 17.42 -10.68
C PHE A 252 4.19 16.80 -12.00
N LYS A 253 4.03 15.48 -12.11
CA LYS A 253 4.18 14.75 -13.37
C LYS A 253 3.12 15.22 -14.37
N THR A 254 3.45 15.10 -15.65
CA THR A 254 2.48 15.35 -16.73
C THR A 254 1.45 14.22 -16.83
N HIS A 255 1.85 12.99 -16.48
CA HIS A 255 1.03 11.79 -16.52
C HIS A 255 1.13 11.01 -15.21
N TYR A 256 0.04 10.34 -14.84
CA TYR A 256 0.04 9.35 -13.78
C TYR A 256 0.99 8.19 -14.13
N PRO A 257 1.70 7.60 -13.14
CA PRO A 257 2.35 6.32 -13.35
C PRO A 257 1.29 5.26 -13.67
N ALA A 258 1.69 4.26 -14.44
CA ALA A 258 0.75 3.23 -14.89
C ALA A 258 0.22 2.37 -13.72
N ILE A 259 1.05 2.20 -12.68
CA ILE A 259 0.75 1.45 -11.46
C ILE A 259 0.66 2.45 -10.31
N ARG A 260 -0.51 2.51 -9.65
CA ARG A 260 -0.73 3.28 -8.41
C ARG A 260 -0.23 2.49 -7.21
N ASP A 261 -0.62 1.22 -7.15
CA ASP A 261 -0.27 0.29 -6.07
C ASP A 261 -0.31 -1.15 -6.63
N MET A 262 0.38 -2.07 -5.98
CA MET A 262 0.39 -3.49 -6.26
C MET A 262 0.48 -4.29 -4.97
N ASP A 263 -0.30 -5.37 -4.91
CA ASP A 263 -0.18 -6.44 -3.92
C ASP A 263 -0.15 -7.82 -4.58
N VAL A 264 0.41 -8.82 -3.91
CA VAL A 264 0.51 -10.20 -4.39
C VAL A 264 0.12 -11.17 -3.29
N THR A 265 -1.04 -11.78 -3.47
CA THR A 265 -1.64 -12.73 -2.53
C THR A 265 -2.55 -13.70 -3.28
N ASP A 266 -2.94 -14.81 -2.65
CA ASP A 266 -3.90 -15.79 -3.21
C ASP A 266 -3.58 -16.29 -4.64
N ASP A 267 -2.28 -16.41 -4.95
CA ASP A 267 -1.73 -16.76 -6.26
C ASP A 267 -2.09 -15.78 -7.39
N ARG A 268 -2.29 -14.51 -7.04
CA ARG A 268 -2.65 -13.42 -7.95
C ARG A 268 -1.83 -12.17 -7.68
N ILE A 269 -1.67 -11.36 -8.72
CA ILE A 269 -1.14 -10.01 -8.65
C ILE A 269 -2.31 -9.06 -8.80
N TYR A 270 -2.51 -8.18 -7.83
CA TYR A 270 -3.53 -7.14 -7.84
C TYR A 270 -2.84 -5.80 -8.12
N VAL A 271 -3.19 -5.15 -9.22
CA VAL A 271 -2.61 -3.87 -9.60
C VAL A 271 -3.68 -2.80 -9.64
N LEU A 272 -3.55 -1.80 -8.77
CA LEU A 272 -4.39 -0.60 -8.81
C LEU A 272 -3.78 0.42 -9.78
N THR A 273 -4.63 1.05 -10.58
CA THR A 273 -4.23 2.14 -11.49
C THR A 273 -4.95 3.44 -11.14
N TYR A 274 -4.55 4.55 -11.77
CA TYR A 274 -5.21 5.85 -11.61
C TYR A 274 -6.46 6.01 -12.49
N LYS A 275 -6.80 5.01 -13.31
CA LYS A 275 -8.03 5.05 -14.11
C LYS A 275 -9.22 4.93 -13.17
N LYS A 276 -10.15 5.87 -13.27
CA LYS A 276 -11.38 5.86 -12.47
C LYS A 276 -12.64 5.67 -13.31
N GLN A 277 -13.64 5.03 -12.72
CA GLN A 277 -15.03 4.97 -13.20
C GLN A 277 -15.96 5.12 -12.00
N GLU A 278 -16.85 6.11 -12.05
CA GLU A 278 -17.82 6.39 -10.96
C GLU A 278 -17.15 6.49 -9.57
N GLY A 279 -15.98 7.15 -9.52
CA GLY A 279 -15.21 7.32 -8.28
C GLY A 279 -14.36 6.11 -7.87
N ASN A 280 -14.58 4.93 -8.44
CA ASN A 280 -13.82 3.71 -8.17
C ASN A 280 -12.54 3.65 -9.03
N SER A 281 -11.46 3.07 -8.49
CA SER A 281 -10.19 2.87 -9.20
C SER A 281 -10.14 1.50 -9.89
N GLU A 282 -9.54 1.45 -11.08
CA GLU A 282 -9.32 0.19 -11.80
C GLU A 282 -8.33 -0.71 -11.03
N CYS A 283 -8.73 -1.95 -10.82
CA CYS A 283 -7.90 -3.04 -10.32
C CYS A 283 -7.76 -4.09 -11.42
N ILE A 284 -6.53 -4.30 -11.88
CA ILE A 284 -6.17 -5.34 -12.84
C ILE A 284 -5.69 -6.55 -12.04
N ILE A 285 -6.36 -7.68 -12.23
CA ILE A 285 -6.06 -8.94 -11.56
C ILE A 285 -5.33 -9.83 -12.56
N MET A 286 -4.13 -10.28 -12.20
CA MET A 286 -3.30 -11.13 -13.04
C MET A 286 -2.91 -12.42 -12.33
N ASP A 287 -2.53 -13.44 -13.09
CA ASP A 287 -1.77 -14.56 -12.53
C ASP A 287 -0.33 -14.13 -12.20
N LEU A 288 0.43 -15.02 -11.56
CA LEU A 288 1.82 -14.75 -11.17
C LEU A 288 2.78 -14.55 -12.36
N LYS A 289 2.38 -14.89 -13.59
CA LYS A 289 3.14 -14.64 -14.83
C LYS A 289 2.74 -13.33 -15.50
N GLY A 290 1.75 -12.61 -14.95
CA GLY A 290 1.26 -11.35 -15.49
C GLY A 290 0.20 -11.53 -16.59
N ASN A 291 -0.37 -12.72 -16.79
CA ASN A 291 -1.52 -12.87 -17.67
C ASN A 291 -2.73 -12.26 -16.97
N GLU A 292 -3.47 -11.42 -17.70
CA GLU A 292 -4.64 -10.76 -17.14
C GLU A 292 -5.79 -11.77 -17.01
N LEU A 293 -6.33 -11.87 -15.79
CA LEU A 293 -7.46 -12.72 -15.47
C LEU A 293 -8.76 -11.92 -15.53
N LYS A 294 -8.74 -10.69 -15.01
CA LYS A 294 -9.93 -9.84 -14.88
C LYS A 294 -9.54 -8.37 -14.64
N ARG A 295 -10.47 -7.47 -14.93
CA ARG A 295 -10.47 -6.08 -14.43
C ARG A 295 -11.75 -5.79 -13.67
N VAL A 296 -11.61 -5.06 -12.57
CA VAL A 296 -12.73 -4.57 -11.76
C VAL A 296 -12.46 -3.14 -11.34
N PHE A 297 -13.49 -2.45 -10.84
CA PHE A 297 -13.35 -1.12 -10.26
C PHE A 297 -13.70 -1.20 -8.77
N VAL A 298 -12.78 -0.81 -7.91
CA VAL A 298 -12.92 -0.86 -6.44
C VAL A 298 -12.77 0.53 -5.85
N TYR A 299 -13.48 0.79 -4.74
CA TYR A 299 -13.38 2.07 -4.05
C TYR A 299 -12.04 2.17 -3.34
N VAL A 300 -11.16 3.07 -3.78
CA VAL A 300 -9.89 3.34 -3.12
C VAL A 300 -9.93 4.78 -2.62
N PRO A 301 -9.83 5.03 -1.30
CA PRO A 301 -9.80 6.38 -0.77
C PRO A 301 -8.74 7.24 -1.46
N ASP A 302 -9.07 8.50 -1.69
CA ASP A 302 -8.13 9.45 -2.26
C ASP A 302 -7.16 9.93 -1.17
N MET A 303 -5.87 9.64 -1.34
CA MET A 303 -4.82 10.03 -0.38
C MET A 303 -4.02 11.26 -0.83
N TRP A 304 -4.45 11.91 -1.93
CA TRP A 304 -3.94 13.17 -2.49
C TRP A 304 -2.41 13.28 -2.56
N GLY A 305 -1.72 12.17 -2.78
CA GLY A 305 -0.28 12.10 -2.96
C GLY A 305 0.48 11.45 -1.81
N MET A 306 -0.10 11.25 -0.64
CA MET A 306 0.57 10.51 0.45
C MET A 306 0.08 9.07 0.53
N ASP A 307 0.08 8.39 -0.61
CA ASP A 307 -0.41 7.01 -0.78
C ASP A 307 0.48 5.93 -0.09
N TYR A 308 1.29 6.30 0.91
CA TYR A 308 2.15 5.36 1.65
C TYR A 308 1.41 4.53 2.71
N TYR A 309 0.16 4.88 3.00
CA TYR A 309 -0.65 4.29 4.06
C TYR A 309 -1.92 3.69 3.47
N PRO A 310 -1.85 2.50 2.85
CA PRO A 310 -3.03 1.90 2.25
C PRO A 310 -4.07 1.65 3.35
N LYS A 311 -5.21 2.33 3.21
CA LYS A 311 -6.43 2.08 4.00
C LYS A 311 -7.24 0.95 3.40
N TYR A 312 -6.58 0.02 2.73
CA TYR A 312 -7.15 -1.15 2.10
C TYR A 312 -6.15 -2.30 2.11
N ASP A 313 -6.66 -3.51 1.88
CA ASP A 313 -5.84 -4.69 1.73
C ASP A 313 -6.54 -5.75 0.87
N PHE A 314 -5.79 -6.70 0.31
CA PHE A 314 -6.32 -7.87 -0.39
C PHE A 314 -6.16 -9.12 0.48
N TYR A 315 -7.27 -9.82 0.74
CA TYR A 315 -7.24 -11.05 1.52
C TYR A 315 -8.32 -12.03 1.08
N ASN A 316 -7.97 -13.31 0.91
CA ASN A 316 -8.86 -14.37 0.44
C ASN A 316 -9.64 -13.95 -0.83
N ARG A 317 -8.93 -13.33 -1.77
CA ARG A 317 -9.43 -12.79 -3.04
C ARG A 317 -10.55 -11.76 -2.89
N ALA A 318 -10.65 -11.10 -1.75
CA ALA A 318 -11.54 -9.98 -1.54
C ALA A 318 -10.71 -8.71 -1.29
N PHE A 319 -11.27 -7.56 -1.67
CA PHE A 319 -10.67 -6.26 -1.40
C PHE A 319 -11.36 -5.63 -0.19
N TYR A 320 -10.59 -5.30 0.83
CA TYR A 320 -11.07 -4.69 2.06
C TYR A 320 -10.66 -3.23 2.11
N THR A 321 -11.50 -2.36 2.65
CA THR A 321 -11.20 -0.91 2.73
C THR A 321 -11.78 -0.31 3.99
N LEU A 322 -11.01 0.56 4.63
CA LEU A 322 -11.46 1.40 5.72
C LEU A 322 -12.09 2.68 5.16
N VAL A 323 -13.32 2.95 5.56
CA VAL A 323 -14.08 4.13 5.14
C VAL A 323 -14.48 4.91 6.39
N GLU A 324 -14.19 6.20 6.39
CA GLU A 324 -14.64 7.11 7.45
C GLU A 324 -16.11 7.46 7.20
N ASN A 325 -16.95 7.23 8.21
CA ASN A 325 -18.31 7.76 8.26
C ASN A 325 -18.29 9.00 9.14
N GLU A 326 -18.16 10.17 8.51
CA GLU A 326 -18.04 11.46 9.21
C GLU A 326 -19.30 11.80 10.02
N ASP A 327 -20.49 11.39 9.57
CA ASP A 327 -21.76 11.68 10.25
C ASP A 327 -21.90 10.91 11.57
N GLU A 328 -21.41 9.67 11.61
CA GLU A 328 -21.45 8.81 12.79
C GLU A 328 -20.15 8.88 13.61
N GLU A 329 -19.11 9.59 13.13
CA GLU A 329 -17.76 9.63 13.69
C GLU A 329 -17.16 8.22 13.93
N VAL A 330 -17.41 7.28 13.00
CA VAL A 330 -16.92 5.90 13.07
C VAL A 330 -16.14 5.48 11.84
N TRP A 331 -15.32 4.44 11.99
CA TRP A 331 -14.65 3.77 10.90
C TRP A 331 -15.36 2.47 10.52
N GLU A 332 -15.71 2.36 9.24
CA GLU A 332 -16.38 1.20 8.67
C GLU A 332 -15.39 0.33 7.90
N LEU A 333 -15.55 -0.99 8.03
CA LEU A 333 -14.88 -1.95 7.17
C LEU A 333 -15.81 -2.30 6.01
N HIS A 334 -15.33 -2.06 4.80
CA HIS A 334 -16.00 -2.39 3.56
C HIS A 334 -15.31 -3.57 2.88
N ARG A 335 -16.10 -4.42 2.22
CA ARG A 335 -15.60 -5.57 1.47
C ARG A 335 -16.16 -5.58 0.06
N ASN A 336 -15.28 -5.74 -0.92
CA ASN A 336 -15.62 -5.95 -2.32
C ASN A 336 -15.19 -7.36 -2.76
N ASP A 337 -16.17 -8.16 -3.18
CA ASP A 337 -15.97 -9.54 -3.63
C ASP A 337 -15.80 -9.67 -5.15
N ALA A 338 -15.83 -8.56 -5.91
CA ALA A 338 -15.63 -8.59 -7.36
C ALA A 338 -14.23 -9.10 -7.75
N THR A 339 -13.30 -9.10 -6.80
CA THR A 339 -11.93 -9.60 -6.95
C THR A 339 -11.79 -11.12 -6.81
N LYS A 340 -12.87 -11.85 -6.46
CA LYS A 340 -12.90 -13.32 -6.33
C LYS A 340 -12.67 -14.06 -7.65
#